data_AF-A0A9E5QSK5-F1
#
_entry.id   AF-A0A9E5QSK5-F1
#
_cell.length_a   1.000
_cell.length_b   1.000
_cell.length_c   1.000
_cell.angle_alpha   90.00
_cell.angle_beta   90.00
_cell.angle_gamma   90.00
#
_symmetry.space_group_name_H-M   'P 1'
#
loop_
_entity.id
_entity.type
_entity.pdbx_description
1 polymer ?
#
loop_
_entity_poly.entity_id
_entity_poly.type
_entity_poly.pdbx_seq_one_letter_code
_entity_poly.pdbx_strand_id
1 'polypeptide(L)' 'MIQRKMRKILLLLFHPRFEDSRAIRALWEGAAEVEGLIRRDMYEIYPDFNVDVEVEKD' A
#
# COMPACT_ATOMS: atom_id res chain seq x y z
N MET A 1 9.92 -26.20 -17.78
CA MET A 1 9.63 -24.76 -17.60
C MET A 1 9.39 -24.53 -16.12
N ILE A 2 10.18 -23.68 -15.46
CA ILE A 2 9.99 -23.38 -14.03
C ILE A 2 8.91 -22.29 -13.95
N GLN A 3 7.72 -22.63 -13.47
CA GLN A 3 6.67 -21.64 -13.19
C GLN A 3 7.12 -20.81 -11.99
N ARG A 4 7.57 -19.57 -12.19
CA ARG A 4 7.91 -18.68 -11.07
C ARG A 4 6.61 -18.26 -10.39
N LYS A 5 6.42 -18.64 -9.12
CA LYS A 5 5.25 -18.25 -8.34
C LYS A 5 5.19 -16.71 -8.24
N MET A 6 4.04 -16.14 -8.57
CA MET A 6 3.70 -14.74 -8.34
C MET A 6 3.94 -14.38 -6.86
N ARG A 7 4.83 -13.41 -6.61
CA ARG A 7 5.09 -12.92 -5.25
C ARG A 7 4.12 -11.78 -4.96
N LYS A 8 3.37 -11.90 -3.87
CA LYS A 8 2.55 -10.80 -3.37
C LYS A 8 3.44 -9.80 -2.64
N ILE A 9 3.22 -8.52 -2.88
CA ILE A 9 3.88 -7.42 -2.17
C ILE A 9 2.78 -6.59 -1.53
N LEU A 10 2.92 -6.27 -0.24
CA LEU A 10 2.03 -5.35 0.46
C LEU A 10 2.76 -4.03 0.67
N LEU A 11 2.19 -2.94 0.16
CA LEU A 11 2.66 -1.57 0.36
C LEU A 11 1.69 -0.83 1.27
N LEU A 12 2.14 -0.56 2.50
CA LEU A 12 1.44 0.26 3.48
C LEU A 12 1.94 1.70 3.38
N LEU A 13 1.05 2.62 3.04
CA LEU A 13 1.38 4.04 2.95
C LEU A 13 0.97 4.76 4.24
N PHE A 14 1.93 5.48 4.83
CA PHE A 14 1.73 6.33 6.00
C PHE A 14 2.13 7.78 5.67
N HIS A 15 1.22 8.56 5.08
CA HIS A 15 1.47 9.96 4.74
C HIS A 15 0.25 10.85 5.11
N PRO A 16 0.30 11.63 6.22
CA PRO A 16 -0.86 12.35 6.76
C PRO A 16 -1.54 13.34 5.81
N ARG A 17 -0.79 13.89 4.85
CA ARG A 17 -1.29 14.80 3.79
C ARG A 17 -0.87 14.30 2.42
N PHE A 18 -1.28 13.07 2.09
CA PHE A 18 -0.87 12.42 0.83
C PHE A 18 -1.23 13.26 -0.40
N GLU A 19 -2.33 14.01 -0.33
CA GLU A 19 -2.80 14.93 -1.34
C GLU A 19 -1.81 16.06 -1.71
N ASP A 20 -0.90 16.41 -0.79
CA ASP A 20 0.11 17.46 -1.02
C ASP A 20 1.48 16.89 -1.40
N SER A 21 1.66 15.57 -1.30
CA SER A 21 2.96 14.93 -1.48
C SER A 21 3.28 14.67 -2.95
N ARG A 22 4.25 15.39 -3.51
CA ARG A 22 4.70 15.15 -4.89
C ARG A 22 5.48 13.85 -5.04
N ALA A 23 6.41 13.58 -4.12
CA ALA A 23 7.30 12.42 -4.20
C ALA A 23 6.55 11.11 -3.94
N ILE A 24 5.76 11.05 -2.86
CA ILE A 24 5.00 9.85 -2.52
C ILE A 24 3.90 9.60 -3.54
N ARG A 25 3.24 10.64 -4.08
CA ARG A 25 2.27 10.45 -5.17
C ARG A 25 2.89 9.78 -6.38
N ALA A 26 4.06 10.26 -6.82
CA ALA A 26 4.76 9.66 -7.95
C ALA A 26 5.14 8.20 -7.68
N LEU A 27 5.61 7.88 -6.47
CA LEU A 27 5.91 6.49 -6.07
C LEU A 27 4.64 5.63 -6.01
N TRP A 28 3.55 6.17 -5.45
CA TRP A 28 2.28 5.47 -5.31
C TRP A 28 1.69 5.14 -6.67
N GLU A 29 1.63 6.11 -7.58
CA GLU A 29 1.17 5.94 -8.96
C GLU A 29 2.04 4.93 -9.71
N GLY A 30 3.37 5.09 -9.67
CA GLY A 30 4.29 4.14 -10.31
C GLY A 30 4.22 2.72 -9.76
N ALA A 31 3.92 2.57 -8.47
CA ALA A 31 3.76 1.26 -7.85
C ALA A 31 2.52 0.51 -8.37
N ALA A 32 1.49 1.21 -8.88
CA ALA A 32 0.27 0.57 -9.40
C ALA A 32 0.54 -0.45 -10.52
N GLU A 33 1.65 -0.28 -11.24
CA GLU A 33 2.06 -1.14 -12.37
C GLU A 33 2.78 -2.42 -11.93
N VAL A 34 3.07 -2.58 -10.63
CA VAL A 34 3.79 -3.74 -10.10
C VAL A 34 2.85 -4.94 -9.95
N GLU A 35 3.10 -5.97 -10.75
CA GLU A 35 2.34 -7.22 -10.69
C GLU A 35 2.40 -7.85 -9.28
N GLY A 36 1.22 -8.18 -8.72
CA GLY A 36 1.09 -8.78 -7.39
C GLY A 36 1.16 -7.78 -6.23
N LEU A 37 1.13 -6.47 -6.51
CA LEU A 37 1.11 -5.43 -5.48
C LEU A 37 -0.30 -5.22 -4.89
N ILE A 38 -0.36 -5.19 -3.56
CA ILE A 38 -1.50 -4.74 -2.78
C ILE A 38 -1.08 -3.43 -2.12
N ARG A 39 -1.89 -2.38 -2.30
CA ARG A 39 -1.62 -1.04 -1.79
C ARG A 39 -2.70 -0.66 -0.80
N ARG A 40 -2.31 -0.11 0.36
CA ARG A 40 -3.25 0.37 1.38
C ARG A 40 -2.78 1.74 1.90
N ASP A 41 -3.63 2.75 1.80
CA ASP A 41 -3.41 4.06 2.45
C ASP A 41 -3.95 3.99 3.88
N MET A 42 -3.04 3.98 4.85
CA MET A 42 -3.39 3.74 6.25
C MET A 42 -4.09 4.93 6.90
N TYR A 43 -3.83 6.16 6.43
CA TYR A 43 -4.51 7.34 6.96
C TYR A 43 -5.91 7.49 6.37
N GLU A 44 -6.12 7.02 5.13
CA GLU A 44 -7.47 6.94 4.55
C GLU A 44 -8.30 5.82 5.19
N ILE A 45 -7.71 4.65 5.44
CA ILE A 45 -8.39 3.50 6.04
C ILE A 45 -8.68 3.72 7.53
N TYR A 46 -7.73 4.28 8.29
CA TYR A 46 -7.85 4.52 9.72
C TYR A 46 -7.65 6.01 10.06
N PRO A 47 -8.58 6.89 9.68
CA PRO A 47 -8.45 8.33 9.92
C PRO A 47 -8.47 8.70 11.41
N ASP A 48 -9.01 7.82 12.25
CA ASP A 48 -9.10 7.94 13.70
C ASP A 48 -8.03 7.14 14.46
N PHE A 49 -7.09 6.53 13.72
CA PHE A 49 -5.95 5.79 14.25
C PHE A 49 -6.33 4.49 14.99
N ASN A 50 -7.58 4.04 14.88
CA ASN A 50 -8.06 2.77 15.45
C ASN A 50 -7.82 1.62 14.47
N VAL A 51 -6.56 1.18 14.38
CA VAL A 51 -6.16 0.08 13.48
C VAL A 51 -6.83 -1.24 13.87
N ASP A 52 -7.44 -1.91 12.89
CA ASP A 52 -7.93 -3.29 13.05
C ASP A 52 -6.77 -4.27 12.93
N VAL A 53 -6.34 -4.82 14.07
CA VAL A 53 -5.22 -5.74 14.16
C VAL A 53 -5.49 -7.07 13.45
N GLU A 54 -6.74 -7.56 13.46
CA GLU A 54 -7.04 -8.84 12.81
C GLU A 54 -7.01 -8.70 11.29
N VAL A 55 -7.37 -7.54 10.76
CA VAL A 55 -7.29 -7.26 9.31
C VAL A 55 -5.84 -7.13 8.83
N GLU A 56 -4.93 -6.54 9.62
CA GLU A 56 -3.55 -6.24 9.15
C GLU A 56 -2.51 -7.33 9.48
N LYS A 57 -2.86 -8.37 10.24
CA LYS A 57 -1.91 -9.43 10.67
C LYS A 57 -1.69 -10.54 9.63
N ASP A 58 -2.63 -10.75 8.72
CA ASP A 58 -2.67 -11.88 7.77
C ASP A 58 -2.30 -11.49 6.33
#